data_AF-A0A0F9L5S2-F1
#
_entry.id   AF-A0A0F9L5S2-F1
#
_cell.length_a   1.000
_cell.length_b   1.000
_cell.length_c   1.000
_cell.angle_alpha   90.00
_cell.angle_beta   90.00
_cell.angle_gamma   90.00
#
_symmetry.space_group_name_H-M   'P 1'
#
loop_
_entity.id
_entity.type
_entity.pdbx_description
1 polymer ?
#
loop_
_entity_poly.entity_id
_entity_poly.type
_entity_poly.pdbx_seq_one_letter_code
_entity_poly.pdbx_strand_id
1 'polypeptide(L)' 'MDPNEWREKAQTLGAARIGSGMTANAPKRKKNYEGIRAALDGLTIEDRTPNWEENIEGRLKPVVRAQKEAAGKL' A
#
# COMPACT_ATOMS: atom_id res chain seq x y z
N MET A 1 16.87 33.90 -17.38
CA MET A 1 15.93 32.81 -17.09
C MET A 1 14.72 33.45 -16.42
N ASP A 2 13.55 33.39 -17.05
CA ASP A 2 12.36 34.07 -16.52
C ASP A 2 11.89 33.35 -15.23
N PRO A 3 11.77 34.03 -14.08
CA PRO A 3 11.31 33.47 -12.82
C PRO A 3 9.88 32.90 -12.84
N ASN A 4 9.13 33.06 -13.94
CA ASN A 4 7.80 32.47 -14.11
C ASN A 4 7.80 31.18 -14.96
N GLU A 5 8.86 30.93 -15.73
CA GLU A 5 8.94 29.79 -16.65
C GLU A 5 8.89 28.43 -15.92
N TRP A 6 9.46 28.36 -14.71
CA TRP A 6 9.41 27.15 -13.89
C TRP A 6 8.00 26.88 -13.34
N ARG A 7 7.22 27.93 -13.03
CA ARG A 7 5.83 27.80 -12.56
C ARG A 7 4.93 27.30 -13.66
N GLU A 8 5.09 27.86 -14.85
CA GLU A 8 4.30 27.49 -16.02
C GLU A 8 4.59 26.04 -16.45
N LYS A 9 5.87 25.63 -16.45
CA LYS A 9 6.27 24.23 -16.67
C LYS A 9 5.77 23.29 -15.57
N ALA A 10 5.78 23.70 -14.31
CA ALA A 10 5.26 22.87 -13.21
C ALA A 10 3.74 22.66 -13.32
N GLN A 11 2.97 23.70 -13.65
CA GLN A 11 1.52 23.60 -13.81
C GLN A 11 1.13 22.77 -15.03
N THR A 12 1.86 22.89 -16.15
CA THR A 12 1.50 22.22 -17.40
C THR A 12 2.08 20.81 -17.49
N LEU A 13 3.39 20.65 -17.31
CA LEU A 13 4.07 19.35 -17.43
C LEU A 13 3.91 18.50 -16.16
N GLY A 14 3.92 19.14 -14.99
CA GLY A 14 3.71 18.45 -13.72
C GLY A 14 2.32 17.85 -13.62
N ALA A 15 1.27 18.62 -13.94
CA ALA A 15 -0.10 18.12 -13.93
C ALA A 15 -0.31 16.98 -14.96
N ALA A 16 0.22 17.13 -16.17
CA ALA A 16 0.11 16.10 -17.21
C ALA A 16 0.83 14.80 -16.81
N ARG A 17 2.01 14.88 -16.20
CA ARG A 17 2.79 13.70 -15.75
C ARG A 17 2.23 13.05 -14.49
N ILE A 18 1.78 13.84 -13.53
CA ILE A 18 1.24 13.32 -12.27
C ILE A 18 -0.11 12.65 -12.53
N GLY A 19 -1.02 13.28 -13.29
CA GLY A 19 -2.33 12.72 -13.61
C GLY A 19 -2.21 11.41 -14.41
N SER A 20 -1.42 11.41 -15.48
CA SER A 20 -1.18 10.19 -16.27
C SER A 20 -0.46 9.10 -15.46
N GLY A 21 0.52 9.47 -14.64
CA GLY A 21 1.22 8.55 -13.76
C GLY A 21 0.32 7.93 -12.68
N MET A 22 -0.62 8.69 -12.12
CA MET A 22 -1.59 8.18 -11.14
C MET A 22 -2.57 7.20 -11.79
N THR A 23 -3.15 7.57 -12.94
CA THR A 23 -4.07 6.70 -13.68
C THR A 23 -3.39 5.41 -14.15
N ALA A 24 -2.15 5.49 -14.64
CA ALA A 24 -1.39 4.31 -15.08
C ALA A 24 -1.02 3.37 -13.92
N ASN A 25 -0.80 3.90 -12.70
CA ASN A 25 -0.45 3.09 -11.54
C ASN A 25 -1.67 2.56 -10.76
N ALA A 26 -2.88 3.08 -11.00
CA ALA A 26 -4.09 2.60 -10.34
C ALA A 26 -4.36 1.10 -10.60
N PRO A 27 -4.28 0.58 -11.85
CA PRO A 27 -4.40 -0.86 -12.12
C PRO A 27 -3.32 -1.70 -11.42
N LYS A 28 -2.09 -1.19 -11.35
CA LYS A 28 -0.97 -1.88 -10.68
C LYS A 28 -1.20 -1.97 -9.17
N ARG A 29 -1.70 -0.89 -8.55
CA ARG A 29 -2.10 -0.91 -7.13
C ARG A 29 -3.22 -1.90 -6.90
N LYS A 30 -4.27 -1.84 -7.72
CA LYS A 30 -5.41 -2.76 -7.66
C LYS A 30 -4.95 -4.22 -7.70
N LYS A 31 -4.20 -4.60 -8.75
CA LYS A 31 -3.69 -5.97 -8.93
C LYS A 31 -2.82 -6.46 -7.77
N ASN A 32 -1.91 -5.62 -7.26
CA ASN A 32 -0.96 -6.05 -6.24
C ASN A 32 -1.51 -5.99 -4.81
N TYR A 33 -2.54 -5.17 -4.56
CA TYR A 33 -3.07 -4.94 -3.23
C TYR A 33 -4.38 -5.67 -2.96
N GLU A 34 -5.25 -5.88 -3.96
CA GLU A 34 -6.57 -6.50 -3.74
C GLU A 34 -6.47 -7.91 -3.14
N GLY A 35 -5.54 -8.74 -3.61
CA GLY A 35 -5.35 -10.08 -3.05
C GLY A 35 -4.89 -10.04 -1.59
N ILE A 36 -3.98 -9.11 -1.26
CA ILE A 36 -3.50 -8.89 0.12
C ILE A 36 -4.64 -8.35 1.00
N ARG A 37 -5.43 -7.40 0.48
CA ARG A 37 -6.58 -6.82 1.19
C ARG A 37 -7.61 -7.90 1.52
N ALA A 38 -7.98 -8.72 0.53
CA ALA A 38 -8.94 -9.81 0.74
C ALA A 38 -8.44 -10.82 1.79
N ALA A 39 -7.16 -11.18 1.76
CA ALA A 39 -6.57 -12.08 2.76
C ALA A 39 -6.59 -11.48 4.17
N LEU A 40 -6.32 -10.18 4.31
CA LEU A 40 -6.35 -9.50 5.61
C LEU A 40 -7.77 -9.27 6.13
N ASP A 41 -8.73 -8.95 5.27
CA ASP A 41 -10.13 -8.75 5.67
C ASP A 41 -10.79 -10.05 6.16
N GLY A 42 -10.34 -11.21 5.67
CA GLY A 42 -10.79 -12.53 6.15
C GLY A 42 -10.01 -13.09 7.34
N LEU A 43 -8.97 -12.39 7.81
CA LEU A 43 -8.11 -12.90 8.88
C LEU A 43 -8.70 -12.61 10.25
N THR A 44 -9.03 -13.67 10.98
CA THR A 44 -9.32 -13.59 12.42
C THR A 44 -7.99 -13.49 13.19
N ILE A 45 -7.88 -12.50 14.07
CA ILE A 45 -6.76 -12.33 14.99
C ILE A 45 -7.22 -12.55 16.43
N GLU A 46 -6.32 -13.03 17.28
CA GLU A 46 -6.59 -13.22 18.70
C GLU A 46 -6.83 -11.89 19.42
N ASP A 47 -7.54 -11.93 20.54
CA ASP A 47 -7.78 -10.77 21.37
C ASP A 47 -6.48 -10.18 21.94
N ARG A 48 -6.50 -8.88 22.23
CA ARG A 48 -5.29 -8.17 22.68
C ARG A 48 -5.04 -8.50 24.15
N THR A 49 -3.84 -8.93 24.46
CA THR A 49 -3.42 -9.16 25.86
C THR A 49 -2.54 -8.01 26.38
N PRO A 50 -2.27 -7.92 27.70
CA PRO A 50 -1.30 -6.97 28.25
C PRO A 50 0.16 -7.31 27.92
N ASN A 51 0.47 -8.58 27.65
CA ASN A 51 1.83 -9.03 27.34
C ASN A 51 2.18 -8.72 25.88
N TRP A 52 3.26 -7.98 25.66
CA TRP A 52 3.66 -7.58 24.31
C TRP A 52 4.15 -8.77 23.47
N GLU A 53 4.78 -9.78 24.07
CA GLU A 53 5.27 -10.97 23.36
C GLU A 53 4.10 -11.81 22.80
N GLU A 54 3.09 -12.06 23.64
CA GLU A 54 1.87 -12.75 23.22
C GLU A 54 1.16 -12.04 22.06
N ASN A 55 1.12 -10.71 22.08
CA ASN A 55 0.55 -9.95 20.97
C ASN A 55 1.36 -10.07 19.67
N ILE A 56 2.69 -10.21 19.77
CA ILE A 56 3.53 -10.45 18.58
C ILE A 56 3.21 -11.82 17.99
N GLU A 57 3.14 -12.85 18.84
CA GLU A 57 2.87 -14.23 18.41
C GLU A 57 1.44 -14.42 17.90
N GLY A 58 0.43 -14.00 18.66
CA GLY A 58 -0.99 -14.27 18.38
C GLY A 58 -1.65 -13.28 17.41
N ARG A 59 -1.02 -12.13 17.13
CA ARG A 59 -1.60 -11.09 16.26
C ARG A 59 -0.66 -10.67 15.14
N LEU A 60 0.56 -10.22 15.46
CA LEU A 60 1.44 -9.63 14.44
C LEU A 60 1.96 -10.66 13.44
N LYS A 61 2.51 -11.79 13.93
CA LYS A 61 3.04 -12.83 13.05
C LYS A 61 1.98 -13.41 12.10
N PRO A 62 0.75 -13.74 12.55
CA PRO A 62 -0.32 -14.18 11.65
C PRO A 62 -0.64 -13.17 10.55
N VAL A 63 -0.73 -11.88 10.87
CA VAL A 63 -0.97 -10.81 9.89
C VAL A 63 0.13 -10.75 8.85
N VAL A 64 1.40 -10.73 9.30
CA VAL A 64 2.56 -10.69 8.40
C VAL A 64 2.61 -11.93 7.52
N ARG A 65 2.29 -13.11 8.07
CA ARG A 65 2.25 -14.36 7.33
C ARG A 65 1.19 -14.32 6.23
N ALA A 66 -0.06 -13.98 6.58
CA ALA A 66 -1.15 -13.87 5.61
C ALA A 66 -0.83 -12.87 4.49
N GLN A 67 -0.20 -11.74 4.82
CA GLN A 67 0.27 -10.77 3.84
C GLN A 67 1.32 -11.36 2.88
N LYS A 68 2.30 -12.10 3.40
CA LYS A 68 3.39 -12.69 2.60
C LYS A 68 2.88 -13.81 1.69
N GLU A 69 2.00 -14.66 2.21
CA GLU A 69 1.34 -15.73 1.45
C GLU A 69 0.50 -15.13 0.30
N ALA A 70 -0.34 -14.13 0.60
CA ALA A 70 -1.14 -13.44 -0.43
C ALA A 70 -0.29 -12.69 -1.46
N ALA A 71 0.93 -12.28 -1.09
CA ALA A 71 1.90 -11.68 -2.00
C ALA A 71 2.71 -12.70 -2.82
N GLY A 72 2.54 -14.01 -2.58
CA GLY A 72 3.33 -15.08 -3.20
C GLY A 72 4.81 -15.06 -2.81
N LYS A 73 5.12 -14.65 -1.58
CA LYS A 73 6.48 -14.46 -1.05
C LYS A 73 6.80 -15.35 0.16
N LEU A 74 5.96 -16.36 0.40
CA LEU A 74 6.16 -17.39 1.41
C LEU A 74 6.17 -18.75 0.73
#